data_AF-W5JWL8-F1
#
_entry.id   AF-W5JWL8-F1
#
_cell.length_a   1.000
_cell.length_b   1.000
_cell.length_c   1.000
_cell.angle_alpha   90.00
_cell.angle_beta   90.00
_cell.angle_gamma   90.00
#
_symmetry.space_group_name_H-M   'P 1'
#
loop_
_entity.id
_entity.type
_entity.pdbx_description
1 polymer ?
#
loop_
_entity_poly.entity_id
_entity_poly.type
_entity_poly.pdbx_seq_one_letter_code
_entity_poly.pdbx_strand_id
1 'polypeptide(L)'
;MVLVLNGIIQDERPINTHALFLEHPVYREMATQLLSIPTKTVGAPGLLYVCQREMAAVAPHDRNVNIIGSDDATTCIIVVVRHSGSGAIALAHLDGSGTDEAVSAMVTRVQELAFGYPEGRIELQLIGGFSDPQGYAEDLFGTIMPAIMRARYTPYFRHECFQAAIIILSSPSRPRISHLTCPAIAYYEK
;
A
#
# COMPACT_ATOMS: atom_id res chain seq x y z
N MET A 1 11.22 12.52 0.43
CA MET A 1 10.44 12.29 1.67
C MET A 1 11.32 11.64 2.71
N VAL A 2 10.94 11.68 4.00
CA VAL A 2 11.61 10.93 5.07
C VAL A 2 10.74 9.71 5.40
N LEU A 3 11.33 8.52 5.33
CA LEU A 3 10.67 7.27 5.71
C LEU A 3 10.67 7.16 7.23
N VAL A 4 9.51 6.93 7.84
CA VAL A 4 9.37 6.72 9.28
C VAL A 4 8.70 5.38 9.54
N LEU A 5 9.42 4.51 10.24
CA LEU A 5 8.97 3.19 10.60
C LEU A 5 8.78 3.11 12.10
N ASN A 6 7.55 2.81 12.55
CA ASN A 6 7.19 2.75 13.96
C ASN A 6 7.60 4.02 14.75
N GLY A 7 7.44 5.19 14.15
CA GLY A 7 7.85 6.47 14.74
C GLY A 7 9.36 6.78 14.69
N ILE A 8 10.18 5.89 14.13
CA ILE A 8 11.62 6.05 13.99
C ILE A 8 11.94 6.50 12.56
N ILE A 9 12.60 7.66 12.45
CA ILE A 9 13.14 8.15 11.17
C ILE A 9 14.20 7.18 10.67
N GLN A 10 14.06 6.79 9.41
CA GLN A 10 14.99 5.89 8.74
C GLN A 10 15.98 6.68 7.90
N ASP A 11 17.27 6.47 8.15
CA ASP A 11 18.35 7.03 7.33
C ASP A 11 18.46 6.29 5.99
N GLU A 12 18.20 4.99 6.00
CA GLU A 12 18.21 4.11 4.83
C GLU A 12 16.87 3.38 4.68
N ARG A 13 16.55 2.97 3.46
CA ARG A 13 15.38 2.11 3.23
C ARG A 13 15.69 0.66 3.57
N PRO A 14 14.69 -0.13 3.99
CA PRO A 14 14.86 -1.57 4.05
C PRO A 14 15.26 -2.11 2.68
N ILE A 15 16.30 -2.92 2.66
CA ILE A 15 16.86 -3.53 1.45
C ILE A 15 15.91 -4.62 0.92
N ASN A 16 15.30 -5.36 1.83
CA ASN A 16 14.35 -6.42 1.55
C ASN A 16 13.34 -6.56 2.70
N THR A 17 12.29 -7.34 2.47
CA THR A 17 11.21 -7.58 3.42
C THR A 17 11.69 -8.27 4.70
N HIS A 18 12.70 -9.14 4.59
CA HIS A 18 13.30 -9.83 5.73
C HIS A 18 14.01 -8.87 6.68
N ALA A 19 14.84 -7.96 6.15
CA ALA A 19 15.54 -6.93 6.92
C ALA A 19 14.53 -6.02 7.64
N LEU A 20 13.47 -5.60 6.94
CA LEU A 20 12.38 -4.82 7.52
C LEU A 20 11.76 -5.50 8.75
N PHE A 21 11.47 -6.80 8.66
CA PHE A 21 10.86 -7.53 9.79
C PHE A 21 11.83 -7.82 10.93
N LEU A 22 13.14 -7.86 10.67
CA LEU A 22 14.15 -7.99 11.71
C LEU A 22 14.31 -6.69 12.50
N GLU A 23 14.38 -5.56 11.80
CA GLU A 23 14.55 -4.23 12.40
C GLU A 23 13.25 -3.72 13.05
N HIS A 24 12.11 -4.07 12.46
CA HIS A 24 10.79 -3.65 12.92
C HIS A 24 9.81 -4.83 13.06
N PRO A 25 9.94 -5.65 14.12
CA PRO A 25 9.10 -6.84 14.34
C PRO A 25 7.59 -6.55 14.41
N VAL A 26 7.20 -5.33 14.79
CA VAL A 26 5.79 -4.89 14.85
C VAL A 26 5.05 -5.14 13.53
N TYR A 27 5.71 -4.99 12.38
CA TYR A 27 5.07 -5.24 11.08
C TYR A 27 4.77 -6.71 10.83
N ARG A 28 5.55 -7.62 11.41
CA ARG A 28 5.25 -9.06 11.36
C ARG A 28 4.01 -9.38 12.19
N GLU A 29 3.86 -8.75 13.34
CA GLU A 29 2.67 -8.92 14.19
C GLU A 29 1.43 -8.36 13.50
N MET A 30 1.52 -7.14 12.93
CA MET A 30 0.43 -6.55 12.13
C MET A 30 0.06 -7.42 10.92
N ALA A 31 1.05 -7.99 10.23
CA ALA A 31 0.79 -8.92 9.13
C ALA A 31 0.08 -10.19 9.60
N THR A 32 0.49 -10.74 10.74
CA THR A 32 -0.17 -11.91 11.35
C THR A 32 -1.61 -11.60 11.74
N GLN A 33 -1.87 -10.41 12.28
CA GLN A 33 -3.22 -9.95 12.60
C GLN A 33 -4.07 -9.81 11.33
N LEU A 34 -3.55 -9.18 10.27
CA LEU A 34 -4.26 -9.09 8.99
C LEU A 34 -4.60 -10.48 8.42
N LEU A 35 -3.66 -11.42 8.47
CA LEU A 35 -3.86 -12.80 8.00
C LEU A 35 -4.89 -13.58 8.81
N SER A 36 -5.14 -13.19 10.06
CA SER A 36 -6.17 -13.81 10.91
C SER A 36 -7.58 -13.29 10.65
N ILE A 37 -7.73 -12.18 9.90
CA ILE A 37 -9.02 -11.63 9.53
C ILE A 37 -9.64 -12.54 8.45
N PRO A 38 -10.86 -13.07 8.66
CA PRO A 38 -11.52 -13.87 7.65
C PRO A 38 -11.84 -13.03 6.41
N THR A 39 -11.69 -13.63 5.22
CA THR A 39 -12.05 -12.94 3.98
C THR A 39 -13.54 -12.63 3.95
N LYS A 40 -13.86 -11.42 3.48
CA LYS A 40 -15.24 -10.96 3.27
C LYS A 40 -15.50 -10.88 1.76
N THR A 41 -16.73 -11.18 1.36
CA THR A 41 -17.20 -10.87 0.00
C THR A 41 -17.76 -9.46 -0.01
N VAL A 42 -17.26 -8.62 -0.92
CA VAL A 42 -17.73 -7.24 -1.08
C VAL A 42 -18.76 -7.19 -2.21
N GLY A 43 -19.91 -6.58 -1.94
CA GLY A 43 -20.89 -6.29 -2.98
C GLY A 43 -20.46 -5.13 -3.87
N ALA A 44 -21.04 -5.06 -5.07
CA ALA A 44 -20.79 -3.98 -6.03
C ALA A 44 -21.19 -2.55 -5.54
N PRO A 45 -22.27 -2.34 -4.75
CA PRO A 45 -22.68 -0.99 -4.37
C PRO A 45 -21.60 -0.24 -3.60
N GLY A 46 -21.14 0.89 -4.16
CA GLY A 46 -20.11 1.73 -3.54
C GLY A 46 -18.69 1.16 -3.60
N LEU A 47 -18.45 0.07 -4.34
CA LEU A 47 -17.11 -0.49 -4.54
C LEU A 47 -16.44 0.13 -5.78
N LEU A 48 -15.26 0.69 -5.59
CA LEU A 48 -14.30 0.98 -6.65
C LEU A 48 -13.24 -0.13 -6.67
N TYR A 49 -13.42 -1.07 -7.60
CA TYR A 49 -12.46 -2.15 -7.82
C TYR A 49 -11.33 -1.68 -8.74
N VAL A 50 -10.09 -1.91 -8.34
CA VAL A 50 -8.87 -1.53 -9.07
C VAL A 50 -8.21 -2.80 -9.58
N CYS A 51 -8.09 -2.94 -10.90
CA CYS A 51 -7.44 -4.10 -11.51
C CYS A 51 -5.91 -4.00 -11.46
N GLN A 52 -5.22 -5.09 -11.77
CA GLN A 52 -3.78 -5.10 -11.97
C GLN A 52 -3.37 -4.03 -13.01
N ARG A 53 -2.31 -3.27 -12.71
CA ARG A 53 -1.84 -2.08 -13.47
C ARG A 53 -2.76 -0.87 -13.47
N GLU A 54 -3.80 -0.87 -12.65
CA GLU A 54 -4.63 0.31 -12.45
C GLU A 54 -4.28 0.99 -11.13
N MET A 55 -4.66 2.27 -11.07
CA MET A 55 -4.58 3.09 -9.88
C MET A 55 -5.85 3.92 -9.79
N ALA A 56 -6.39 4.04 -8.59
CA ALA A 56 -7.47 4.96 -8.29
C ALA A 56 -7.18 5.74 -7.01
N ALA A 57 -7.65 6.99 -6.97
CA ALA A 57 -7.59 7.85 -5.80
C ALA A 57 -8.97 8.42 -5.51
N VAL A 58 -9.33 8.47 -4.22
CA VAL A 58 -10.66 8.83 -3.75
C VAL A 58 -10.53 9.68 -2.50
N ALA A 59 -11.35 10.71 -2.40
CA ALA A 59 -11.48 11.48 -1.16
C ALA A 59 -12.70 10.99 -0.35
N PRO A 60 -12.72 11.17 0.98
CA PRO A 60 -13.85 10.74 1.80
C PRO A 60 -15.19 11.36 1.38
N HIS A 61 -15.16 12.60 0.86
CA HIS A 61 -16.35 13.32 0.44
C HIS A 61 -17.01 12.82 -0.87
N ASP A 62 -16.38 11.89 -1.60
CA ASP A 62 -17.02 11.24 -2.75
C ASP A 62 -18.18 10.34 -2.28
N ARG A 63 -19.40 10.61 -2.76
CA ARG A 63 -20.61 9.90 -2.34
C ARG A 63 -20.85 8.58 -3.08
N ASN A 64 -20.11 8.34 -4.17
CA ASN A 64 -20.32 7.18 -5.04
C ASN A 64 -19.43 6.00 -4.65
N VAL A 65 -18.35 6.26 -3.92
CA VAL A 65 -17.35 5.26 -3.52
C VAL A 65 -17.29 5.20 -2.01
N ASN A 66 -17.58 4.04 -1.43
CA ASN A 66 -17.47 3.74 0.00
C ASN A 66 -16.28 2.82 0.30
N ILE A 67 -15.93 1.97 -0.67
CA ILE A 67 -14.87 0.97 -0.56
C ILE A 67 -14.01 1.08 -1.81
N ILE A 68 -12.70 1.11 -1.63
CA ILE A 68 -11.72 0.86 -2.69
C ILE A 68 -11.06 -0.49 -2.42
N GLY A 69 -10.80 -1.28 -3.46
CA GLY A 69 -10.21 -2.60 -3.26
C GLY A 69 -9.60 -3.16 -4.53
N SER A 70 -8.80 -4.20 -4.35
CA SER A 70 -8.22 -5.02 -5.41
C SER A 70 -8.11 -6.46 -4.89
N ASP A 71 -7.87 -7.43 -5.77
CA ASP A 71 -7.70 -8.84 -5.44
C ASP A 71 -6.68 -9.49 -6.37
N ASP A 72 -6.42 -10.79 -6.22
CA ASP A 72 -5.54 -11.62 -7.07
C ASP A 72 -4.05 -11.21 -7.05
N ALA A 73 -3.61 -10.53 -5.99
CA ALA A 73 -2.22 -10.20 -5.74
C ALA A 73 -1.40 -11.44 -5.36
N THR A 74 -0.95 -12.20 -6.37
CA THR A 74 -0.05 -13.34 -6.20
C THR A 74 1.39 -12.87 -5.98
N THR A 75 2.15 -12.57 -7.04
CA THR A 75 3.48 -11.93 -6.97
C THR A 75 3.39 -10.40 -7.00
N CYS A 76 2.22 -9.87 -7.33
CA CYS A 76 1.96 -8.44 -7.36
C CYS A 76 1.84 -7.87 -5.93
N ILE A 77 2.01 -6.56 -5.81
CA ILE A 77 1.87 -5.83 -4.56
C ILE A 77 0.80 -4.75 -4.74
N ILE A 78 -0.22 -4.81 -3.90
CA ILE A 78 -1.21 -3.76 -3.75
C ILE A 78 -0.61 -2.70 -2.83
N VAL A 79 -0.54 -1.48 -3.34
CA VAL A 79 -0.03 -0.31 -2.62
C VAL A 79 -1.20 0.57 -2.26
N VAL A 80 -1.25 0.99 -1.00
CA VAL A 80 -2.23 1.95 -0.49
C VAL A 80 -1.48 3.14 0.08
N VAL A 81 -1.82 4.34 -0.38
CA VAL A 81 -1.30 5.62 0.12
C VAL A 81 -2.47 6.39 0.69
N ARG A 82 -2.40 6.80 1.96
CA ARG A 82 -3.46 7.54 2.64
C ARG A 82 -2.92 8.81 3.27
N HIS A 83 -3.62 9.93 3.11
CA HIS A 83 -3.37 11.12 3.93
C HIS A 83 -4.24 11.07 5.19
N SER A 84 -3.62 11.00 6.36
CA SER A 84 -4.33 10.73 7.62
C SER A 84 -5.29 11.86 8.04
N GLY A 85 -5.01 13.11 7.66
CA GLY A 85 -5.82 14.26 8.06
C GLY A 85 -7.03 14.51 7.17
N SER A 86 -6.87 14.36 5.85
CA SER A 86 -7.98 14.52 4.89
C SER A 86 -8.76 13.23 4.66
N GLY A 87 -8.16 12.08 4.99
CA GLY A 87 -8.67 10.75 4.65
C GLY A 87 -8.58 10.40 3.15
N ALA A 88 -7.95 11.24 2.33
CA ALA A 88 -7.72 10.93 0.92
C ALA A 88 -6.88 9.67 0.78
N ILE A 89 -7.28 8.78 -0.12
CA ILE A 89 -6.65 7.48 -0.32
C ILE A 89 -6.38 7.24 -1.80
N ALA A 90 -5.24 6.63 -2.12
CA ALA A 90 -4.97 6.03 -3.41
C ALA A 90 -4.62 4.56 -3.24
N LEU A 91 -5.10 3.72 -4.14
CA LEU A 91 -4.79 2.31 -4.24
C LEU A 91 -4.28 2.01 -5.65
N ALA A 92 -3.18 1.28 -5.75
CA ALA A 92 -2.69 0.74 -7.01
C ALA A 92 -2.33 -0.73 -6.87
N HIS A 93 -2.58 -1.51 -7.92
CA HIS A 93 -2.17 -2.91 -7.98
C HIS A 93 -0.95 -3.01 -8.91
N LEU A 94 0.24 -3.09 -8.31
CA LEU A 94 1.51 -3.05 -9.03
C LEU A 94 2.04 -4.45 -9.32
N ASP A 95 2.51 -4.66 -10.55
CA ASP A 95 3.08 -5.93 -11.00
C ASP A 95 4.55 -5.82 -11.44
N GLY A 96 5.16 -4.65 -11.23
CA GLY A 96 6.53 -4.32 -11.65
C GLY A 96 6.63 -3.50 -12.94
N SER A 97 5.53 -3.33 -13.68
CA SER A 97 5.50 -2.42 -14.82
C SER A 97 5.06 -1.01 -14.39
N GLY A 98 5.83 0.02 -14.76
CA GLY A 98 5.46 1.41 -14.51
C GLY A 98 5.39 1.80 -13.03
N THR A 99 6.13 1.11 -12.15
CA THR A 99 6.08 1.30 -10.70
C THR A 99 6.39 2.75 -10.28
N ASP A 100 7.40 3.39 -10.88
CA ASP A 100 7.83 4.74 -10.49
C ASP A 100 6.78 5.80 -10.86
N GLU A 101 6.19 5.66 -12.06
CA GLU A 101 5.11 6.51 -12.55
C GLU A 101 3.84 6.32 -11.72
N ALA A 102 3.48 5.07 -11.41
CA ALA A 102 2.30 4.77 -10.61
C ALA A 102 2.43 5.33 -9.19
N VAL A 103 3.55 5.10 -8.52
CA VAL A 103 3.80 5.62 -7.16
C VAL A 103 3.81 7.14 -7.15
N SER A 104 4.48 7.78 -8.12
CA SER A 104 4.49 9.24 -8.23
C SER A 104 3.07 9.79 -8.42
N ALA A 105 2.29 9.17 -9.31
CA ALA A 105 0.90 9.56 -9.53
C ALA A 105 0.03 9.37 -8.28
N MET A 106 0.19 8.27 -7.54
CA MET A 106 -0.52 8.04 -6.28
C MET A 106 -0.27 9.15 -5.26
N VAL A 107 1.01 9.48 -5.02
CA VAL A 107 1.39 10.53 -4.06
C VAL A 107 0.84 11.88 -4.49
N THR A 108 0.99 12.25 -5.77
CA THR A 108 0.44 13.50 -6.30
C THR A 108 -1.07 13.58 -6.15
N ARG A 109 -1.81 12.51 -6.48
CA ARG A 109 -3.28 12.51 -6.36
C ARG A 109 -3.75 12.60 -4.92
N VAL A 110 -3.13 11.88 -3.99
CA VAL A 110 -3.48 11.99 -2.57
C VAL A 110 -3.26 13.40 -2.05
N GLN A 111 -2.18 14.07 -2.48
CA GLN A 111 -1.90 15.45 -2.10
C GLN A 111 -2.91 16.45 -2.67
N GLU A 112 -3.27 16.32 -3.95
CA GLU A 112 -4.30 17.15 -4.57
C GLU A 112 -5.64 17.02 -3.83
N LEU A 113 -6.01 15.79 -3.46
CA LEU A 113 -7.23 15.51 -2.70
C LEU A 113 -7.14 15.94 -1.23
N ALA A 114 -5.93 16.06 -0.68
CA ALA A 114 -5.66 16.57 0.65
C ALA A 114 -5.54 18.10 0.71
N PHE A 115 -5.71 18.80 -0.41
CA PHE A 115 -5.61 20.25 -0.43
C PHE A 115 -6.57 20.90 0.56
N GLY A 116 -6.05 21.80 1.41
CA GLY A 116 -6.82 22.45 2.48
C GLY A 116 -6.82 21.71 3.81
N TYR A 117 -6.16 20.54 3.92
CA TYR A 117 -5.96 19.81 5.17
C TYR A 117 -4.48 19.90 5.59
N PRO A 118 -4.06 20.98 6.30
CA PRO A 118 -2.66 21.20 6.65
C PRO A 118 -2.13 20.21 7.70
N GLU A 119 -3.03 19.57 8.43
CA GLU A 119 -2.71 18.53 9.39
C GLU A 119 -2.80 17.15 8.75
N GLY A 120 -1.92 16.25 9.17
CA GLY A 120 -1.89 14.87 8.69
C GLY A 120 -0.52 14.46 8.19
N ARG A 121 -0.45 13.20 7.79
CA ARG A 121 0.75 12.61 7.22
C ARG A 121 0.35 11.58 6.17
N ILE A 122 1.29 11.30 5.26
CA ILE A 122 1.14 10.18 4.34
C ILE A 122 1.45 8.88 5.06
N GLU A 123 0.52 7.95 4.98
CA GLU A 123 0.63 6.59 5.48
C GLU A 123 0.65 5.64 4.29
N LEU A 124 1.45 4.58 4.39
CA LEU A 124 1.59 3.58 3.34
C LEU A 124 1.29 2.20 3.85
N GLN A 125 0.55 1.44 3.05
CA GLN A 125 0.43 0.01 3.22
C GLN A 125 0.83 -0.71 1.93
N LEU A 126 1.59 -1.78 2.08
CA LEU A 126 1.95 -2.69 1.01
C LEU A 126 1.36 -4.04 1.38
N ILE A 127 0.55 -4.63 0.51
CA ILE A 127 -0.14 -5.90 0.73
C ILE A 127 0.06 -6.81 -0.47
N GLY A 128 0.29 -8.09 -0.24
CA GLY A 128 0.55 -9.08 -1.30
C GLY A 128 2.01 -9.50 -1.35
N GLY A 129 2.41 -10.09 -2.47
CA GLY A 129 3.74 -10.64 -2.67
C GLY A 129 3.96 -11.96 -1.92
N PHE A 130 3.75 -13.09 -2.60
CA PHE A 130 4.17 -14.39 -2.08
C PHE A 130 5.66 -14.64 -2.33
N SER A 131 6.30 -15.43 -1.47
CA SER A 131 7.71 -15.80 -1.67
C SER A 131 7.81 -16.88 -2.75
N ASP A 132 8.13 -16.46 -3.96
CA ASP A 132 8.36 -17.33 -5.10
C ASP A 132 9.85 -17.62 -5.32
N PRO A 133 10.24 -18.77 -5.90
CA PRO A 133 11.64 -19.10 -6.15
C PRO A 133 12.39 -18.09 -7.04
N GLN A 134 11.66 -17.33 -7.86
CA GLN A 134 12.21 -16.32 -8.75
C GLN A 134 12.35 -14.95 -8.05
N GLY A 135 11.80 -14.79 -6.84
CA GLY A 135 11.93 -13.58 -6.05
C GLY A 135 11.17 -12.37 -6.58
N TYR A 136 10.16 -12.56 -7.44
CA TYR A 136 9.46 -11.45 -8.10
C TYR A 136 8.85 -10.46 -7.13
N ALA A 137 8.22 -10.94 -6.06
CA ALA A 137 7.62 -10.07 -5.05
C ALA A 137 8.69 -9.23 -4.30
N GLU A 138 9.86 -9.81 -4.06
CA GLU A 138 10.96 -9.15 -3.37
C GLU A 138 11.62 -8.09 -4.26
N ASP A 139 11.81 -8.41 -5.54
CA ASP A 139 12.27 -7.45 -6.55
C ASP A 139 11.29 -6.29 -6.68
N LEU A 140 9.99 -6.58 -6.73
CA LEU A 140 8.94 -5.57 -6.79
C LEU A 140 8.97 -4.66 -5.55
N PHE A 141 9.07 -5.22 -4.34
CA PHE A 141 9.27 -4.44 -3.11
C PHE A 141 10.52 -3.54 -3.21
N GLY A 142 11.62 -4.10 -3.72
CA GLY A 142 12.88 -3.39 -3.98
C GLY A 142 12.76 -2.23 -4.96
N THR A 143 11.79 -2.24 -5.88
CA THR A 143 11.47 -1.12 -6.79
C THR A 143 10.50 -0.10 -6.18
N ILE A 144 9.51 -0.56 -5.41
CA ILE A 144 8.47 0.28 -4.79
C ILE A 144 9.08 1.20 -3.73
N MET A 145 9.92 0.67 -2.83
CA MET A 145 10.48 1.45 -1.72
C MET A 145 11.29 2.67 -2.18
N PRO A 146 12.23 2.55 -3.15
CA PRO A 146 12.89 3.72 -3.73
C PRO A 146 11.94 4.70 -4.41
N ALA A 147 10.96 4.20 -5.18
CA ALA A 147 10.01 5.06 -5.88
C ALA A 147 9.23 5.94 -4.90
N ILE A 148 8.78 5.36 -3.77
CA ILE A 148 8.07 6.08 -2.70
C ILE A 148 8.95 7.16 -2.07
N MET A 149 10.21 6.86 -1.78
CA MET A 149 11.12 7.84 -1.18
C MET A 149 11.46 8.99 -2.15
N ARG A 150 11.55 8.67 -3.44
CA ARG A 150 11.82 9.62 -4.52
C ARG A 150 10.62 10.46 -4.89
N ALA A 151 9.40 9.94 -4.77
CA ALA A 151 8.15 10.64 -5.09
C ALA A 151 8.20 12.01 -4.41
N ARG A 152 8.49 13.03 -5.23
CA ARG A 152 8.87 14.34 -4.71
C ARG A 152 7.64 15.08 -4.27
N TYR A 153 7.81 15.73 -3.14
CA TYR A 153 6.84 16.55 -2.48
C TYR A 153 6.74 17.94 -3.16
N THR A 154 5.55 18.43 -3.48
CA THR A 154 5.33 19.83 -3.91
C THR A 154 5.62 20.79 -2.75
N PRO A 155 6.29 21.94 -2.93
CA PRO A 155 6.89 22.74 -1.84
C PRO A 155 5.98 23.30 -0.71
N TYR A 156 4.67 23.02 -0.71
CA TYR A 156 3.67 23.64 0.18
C TYR A 156 3.54 23.03 1.59
N PHE A 157 3.81 21.74 1.81
CA PHE A 157 3.84 21.13 3.15
C PHE A 157 5.24 20.57 3.49
N ARG A 158 6.01 21.35 4.24
CA ARG A 158 7.45 21.12 4.36
C ARG A 158 7.91 19.90 5.18
N HIS A 159 7.03 19.20 5.90
CA HIS A 159 7.47 18.16 6.84
C HIS A 159 6.43 17.04 7.03
N GLU A 160 6.09 16.32 5.96
CA GLU A 160 5.25 15.13 6.11
C GLU A 160 6.10 13.89 6.42
N CYS A 161 5.83 13.33 7.59
CA CYS A 161 6.47 12.17 8.18
C CYS A 161 5.80 10.91 7.63
N PHE A 162 6.49 10.10 6.81
CA PHE A 162 5.85 8.96 6.17
C PHE A 162 5.73 7.79 7.13
N GLN A 163 4.52 7.44 7.60
CA GLN A 163 4.34 6.28 8.48
C GLN A 163 3.97 5.06 7.64
N ALA A 164 4.93 4.17 7.39
CA ALA A 164 4.64 2.94 6.67
C ALA A 164 4.09 1.87 7.63
N ALA A 165 2.93 1.32 7.33
CA ALA A 165 2.44 0.06 7.86
C ALA A 165 2.57 -1.00 6.75
N ILE A 166 3.76 -1.57 6.62
CA ILE A 166 4.07 -2.54 5.57
C ILE A 166 3.53 -3.92 6.01
N ILE A 167 2.56 -4.47 5.30
CA ILE A 167 1.95 -5.78 5.59
C ILE A 167 2.22 -6.73 4.43
N ILE A 168 3.44 -7.25 4.35
CA ILE A 168 3.79 -8.19 3.29
C ILE A 168 3.30 -9.56 3.69
N LEU A 169 2.39 -10.10 2.89
CA LEU A 169 1.82 -11.42 3.11
C LEU A 169 2.70 -12.45 2.42
N SER A 170 3.91 -12.66 2.92
CA SER A 170 4.78 -13.74 2.45
C SER A 170 4.26 -15.08 2.97
N SER A 171 3.21 -15.61 2.34
CA SER A 171 2.86 -17.02 2.53
C SER A 171 3.92 -17.90 1.86
N PRO A 172 4.47 -18.91 2.55
CA PRO A 172 5.41 -19.88 1.96
C PRO A 172 4.72 -20.91 1.04
N SER A 173 3.40 -20.81 0.82
CA SER A 173 2.64 -21.77 0.02
C SER A 173 1.73 -21.07 -1.00
N ARG A 174 1.83 -21.49 -2.28
CA ARG A 174 0.89 -21.09 -3.35
C ARG A 174 -0.54 -21.35 -2.88
N PRO A 175 -1.45 -20.35 -2.90
CA PRO A 175 -2.87 -20.62 -2.70
C PRO A 175 -3.33 -21.62 -3.77
N ARG A 176 -4.00 -22.70 -3.35
CA ARG A 176 -4.55 -23.70 -4.26
C ARG A 176 -5.65 -23.04 -5.10
N ILE A 177 -5.42 -22.93 -6.41
CA ILE A 177 -6.37 -22.42 -7.40
C ILE A 177 -7.58 -23.36 -7.46
N SER A 178 -8.57 -23.12 -6.61
CA SER A 178 -9.93 -23.65 -6.74
C SER A 178 -10.96 -22.72 -6.08
N HIS A 179 -10.52 -21.86 -5.15
CA HIS A 179 -11.25 -20.70 -4.67
C HIS A 179 -10.20 -19.61 -4.36
N LEU A 180 -10.14 -18.54 -5.14
CA LEU A 180 -9.20 -17.44 -4.94
C LEU A 180 -9.53 -16.76 -3.61
N THR A 181 -8.74 -17.05 -2.58
CA THR A 181 -8.75 -16.34 -1.31
C THR A 181 -7.30 -16.06 -0.91
N CYS A 182 -6.61 -15.24 -1.70
CA CYS A 182 -5.56 -14.41 -1.12
C CYS A 182 -6.28 -13.30 -0.34
N PRO A 183 -6.04 -13.09 0.96
CA PRO A 183 -6.79 -12.10 1.75
C PRO A 183 -6.36 -10.65 1.46
N ALA A 184 -5.83 -10.36 0.28
CA ALA A 184 -5.32 -9.04 -0.08
C ALA A 184 -6.42 -8.14 -0.67
N ILE A 185 -7.65 -8.20 -0.14
CA ILE A 185 -8.58 -7.09 -0.32
C ILE A 185 -8.15 -6.01 0.67
N ALA A 186 -7.47 -4.98 0.19
CA ALA A 186 -7.17 -3.81 0.99
C ALA A 186 -8.47 -3.04 1.26
N TYR A 187 -9.19 -3.47 2.28
CA TYR A 187 -10.38 -2.81 2.78
C TYR A 187 -9.98 -1.48 3.41
N TYR A 188 -10.41 -0.38 2.79
CA TYR A 188 -10.55 0.89 3.48
C TYR A 188 -12.01 1.31 3.44
N GLU A 189 -12.70 1.09 4.56
CA GLU A 189 -13.98 1.73 4.81
C GLU A 189 -13.71 3.19 5.17
N LYS A 190 -14.42 4.10 4.51
CA LYS A 190 -14.31 5.55 4.75
C LYS A 190 -14.64 5.92 6.19
#